data_AF-A0A536SH70-F1
#
_entry.id   AF-A0A536SH70-F1
#
_cell.length_a   1.000
_cell.length_b   1.000
_cell.length_c   1.000
_cell.angle_alpha   90.00
_cell.angle_beta   90.00
_cell.angle_gamma   90.00
#
_symmetry.space_group_name_H-M   'P 1'
#
loop_
_entity.id
_entity.type
_entity.pdbx_description
1 polymer ?
#
loop_
_entity_poly.entity_id
_entity_poly.type
_entity_poly.pdbx_seq_one_letter_code
_entity_poly.pdbx_strand_id
1 'polypeptide(L)' 'MSSDTEKKLPASTLFHRALLALIPAASLTLAAYHSRFAWYFTVPAVLFWGVGIWYLKRGSDRWNE' A
#
# COMPACT_ATOMS: atom_id res chain seq x y z
N MET A 1 4.71 20.02 -25.97
CA MET A 1 3.35 20.15 -25.43
C MET A 1 3.01 18.84 -24.73
N SER A 2 3.62 18.62 -23.57
CA SER A 2 3.66 17.30 -22.92
C SER A 2 4.10 17.47 -21.46
N SER A 3 3.26 18.11 -20.64
CA SER A 3 3.50 18.20 -19.18
C SER A 3 2.29 18.62 -18.34
N ASP A 4 1.04 18.46 -18.82
CA ASP A 4 -0.17 18.79 -18.02
C ASP A 4 -0.96 17.55 -17.57
N THR A 5 -0.34 16.37 -17.63
CA THR A 5 -0.90 15.11 -17.08
C THR A 5 -0.31 14.76 -15.72
N GLU A 6 0.46 15.65 -15.09
CA GLU A 6 0.68 15.62 -13.63
C GLU A 6 -0.54 16.18 -12.88
N LYS A 7 -1.74 15.70 -13.23
CA LYS A 7 -2.89 15.82 -12.33
C LYS A 7 -2.50 15.12 -11.04
N LYS A 8 -2.09 15.90 -10.03
CA LYS A 8 -1.87 15.47 -8.64
C LYS A 8 -3.02 14.52 -8.28
N LEU A 9 -2.76 13.21 -8.32
CA LEU A 9 -3.75 12.20 -7.94
C LEU A 9 -4.34 12.60 -6.59
N PRO A 10 -5.67 12.74 -6.47
CA PRO A 10 -6.29 13.26 -5.26
C PRO A 10 -5.93 12.38 -4.06
N ALA A 11 -5.81 12.99 -2.88
CA ALA A 11 -5.43 12.29 -1.65
C ALA A 11 -6.34 11.07 -1.37
N SER A 12 -7.62 11.17 -1.70
CA SER A 12 -8.58 10.06 -1.64
C SER A 12 -8.19 8.87 -2.52
N THR A 13 -7.62 9.10 -3.71
CA THR A 13 -7.13 8.02 -4.60
C THR A 13 -5.87 7.35 -4.05
N LEU A 14 -4.97 8.13 -3.43
CA LEU A 14 -3.78 7.57 -2.76
C LEU A 14 -4.17 6.72 -1.55
N PHE A 15 -5.13 7.20 -0.74
CA PHE A 15 -5.68 6.45 0.38
C PHE A 15 -6.39 5.17 -0.07
N HIS A 16 -7.16 5.23 -1.15
CA HIS A 16 -7.84 4.05 -1.71
C HIS A 16 -6.82 3.00 -2.20
N ARG A 17 -5.73 3.42 -2.84
CA ARG A 17 -4.62 2.53 -3.24
C ARG A 17 -3.90 1.94 -2.04
N ALA A 18 -3.71 2.72 -0.97
CA ALA A 18 -3.16 2.19 0.27
C ALA A 18 -4.07 1.10 0.87
N LEU A 19 -5.38 1.34 0.92
CA LEU A 19 -6.35 0.38 1.43
C LEU A 19 -6.32 -0.92 0.61
N LEU A 20 -6.29 -0.82 -0.72
CA LEU A 20 -6.19 -1.97 -1.63
C LEU A 20 -4.89 -2.76 -1.45
N ALA A 21 -3.78 -2.11 -1.07
CA ALA A 21 -2.52 -2.79 -0.78
C ALA A 21 -2.49 -3.41 0.63
N LEU A 22 -3.18 -2.82 1.60
CA LEU A 22 -3.22 -3.30 3.00
C LEU A 22 -4.08 -4.55 3.17
N ILE A 23 -5.15 -4.70 2.40
CA ILE A 23 -6.02 -5.89 2.43
C ILE A 23 -5.22 -7.19 2.15
N PRO A 24 -4.49 -7.32 1.03
CA PRO A 24 -3.67 -8.51 0.79
C PRO A 24 -2.50 -8.61 1.77
N ALA A 25 -1.95 -7.48 2.25
CA ALA A 25 -0.91 -7.51 3.29
C ALA A 25 -1.40 -8.20 4.58
N ALA A 26 -2.59 -7.83 5.06
CA ALA A 26 -3.21 -8.42 6.23
C ALA A 26 -3.56 -9.90 6.01
N SER A 27 -4.15 -10.23 4.85
CA SER A 27 -4.47 -11.62 4.49
C SER A 27 -3.23 -12.51 4.43
N LEU A 28 -2.13 -12.03 3.84
CA LEU A 28 -0.86 -12.76 3.78
C LEU A 28 -0.20 -12.87 5.15
N THR A 29 -0.30 -11.84 5.99
CA THR A 29 0.20 -11.88 7.38
C THR A 29 -0.56 -12.93 8.20
N LEU A 30 -1.89 -12.99 8.05
CA LEU A 30 -2.73 -13.98 8.70
C LEU A 30 -2.44 -15.39 8.18
N ALA A 31 -2.26 -15.54 6.85
CA ALA A 31 -1.85 -16.80 6.24
C ALA A 31 -0.47 -17.25 6.72
N ALA A 32 0.48 -16.33 6.90
CA ALA A 32 1.79 -16.61 7.47
C ALA A 32 1.67 -17.14 8.91
N TYR A 33 0.79 -16.54 9.71
CA TYR A 33 0.57 -16.93 11.11
C TYR A 33 0.00 -18.35 11.25
N HIS A 34 -0.90 -18.75 10.35
CA HIS A 34 -1.53 -20.08 10.38
C HIS A 34 -0.75 -21.16 9.60
N SER A 35 0.31 -20.82 8.89
CA SER A 35 1.02 -21.74 8.00
C SER A 35 2.33 -22.24 8.61
N ARG A 36 2.60 -23.54 8.43
CA ARG A 36 3.91 -24.15 8.72
C ARG A 36 5.04 -23.60 7.85
N PHE A 37 4.71 -22.98 6.71
CA PHE A 37 5.68 -22.33 5.82
C PHE A 37 5.45 -20.82 5.76
N ALA A 38 5.44 -20.19 6.94
CA ALA A 38 5.20 -18.76 7.11
C ALA A 38 6.03 -17.87 6.17
N TRP A 39 7.29 -18.25 5.91
CA TRP A 39 8.23 -17.45 5.13
C TRP A 39 7.77 -17.12 3.70
N TYR A 40 7.04 -18.04 3.03
CA TYR A 40 6.50 -17.78 1.69
C TYR A 40 5.42 -16.69 1.68
N PHE A 41 4.76 -16.48 2.82
CA PHE A 41 3.70 -15.48 2.98
C PHE A 41 4.24 -14.19 3.62
N THR A 42 5.26 -14.29 4.47
CA THR A 42 5.88 -13.13 5.15
C THR A 42 6.55 -12.18 4.15
N VAL A 43 7.33 -12.69 3.20
CA VAL A 43 8.02 -11.86 2.20
C VAL A 43 7.05 -11.00 1.38
N PRO A 44 6.01 -11.58 0.73
CA PRO A 44 5.04 -10.76 0.01
C PRO A 44 4.20 -9.88 0.95
N ALA A 45 3.87 -10.32 2.18
CA ALA A 45 3.16 -9.49 3.14
C ALA A 45 3.92 -8.19 3.45
N VAL A 46 5.23 -8.28 3.71
CA VAL A 46 6.09 -7.11 3.99
C VAL A 46 6.12 -6.15 2.80
N LEU A 47 6.19 -6.66 1.57
CA LEU A 47 6.14 -5.82 0.37
C LEU A 47 4.81 -5.05 0.26
N PHE A 48 3.67 -5.72 0.47
CA PHE A 48 2.36 -5.06 0.42
C PHE A 48 2.16 -4.05 1.56
N TRP A 49 2.65 -4.36 2.76
CA TRP A 49 2.70 -3.41 3.87
C TRP A 49 3.52 -2.16 3.52
N GLY A 50 4.72 -2.35 2.96
CA GLY A 50 5.59 -1.25 2.54
C GLY A 50 4.93 -0.34 1.49
N VAL A 51 4.27 -0.94 0.50
CA VAL A 51 3.53 -0.21 -0.53
C VAL A 51 2.34 0.55 0.06
N GLY A 52 1.56 -0.08 0.94
CA GLY A 52 0.44 0.55 1.63
C GLY A 52 0.87 1.76 2.46
N ILE A 53 1.94 1.61 3.25
CA ILE A 53 2.51 2.69 4.08
C ILE A 53 3.07 3.82 3.19
N TRP A 54 3.73 3.49 2.08
CA TRP A 54 4.22 4.48 1.14
C TRP A 54 3.10 5.33 0.53
N TYR A 55 1.99 4.70 0.15
CA TYR A 55 0.80 5.41 -0.35
C TYR A 55 0.15 6.27 0.74
N LEU A 56 0.09 5.79 1.99
CA LEU A 56 -0.40 6.58 3.13
C LEU A 56 0.48 7.80 3.39
N LYS A 57 1.80 7.62 3.41
CA LYS A 57 2.75 8.72 3.60
C LYS A 57 2.59 9.77 2.50
N ARG A 58 2.56 9.34 1.24
CA ARG A 58 2.37 10.24 0.09
C ARG A 58 1.00 10.93 0.09
N GLY A 59 -0.04 10.27 0.59
CA GLY A 59 -1.36 10.87 0.79
C GLY A 59 -1.36 11.91 1.91
N SER A 60 -0.69 11.60 3.04
CA SER A 60 -0.54 12.48 4.20
C SER A 60 0.26 13.74 3.87
N ASP A 61 1.40 13.60 3.21
CA ASP A 61 2.26 14.72 2.81
C ASP A 61 1.50 15.72 1.93
N ARG A 62 0.57 15.23 1.10
CA ARG A 62 -0.29 16.08 0.24
C ARG A 62 -1.54 16.64 0.91
N TRP A 63 -1.98 16.05 2.02
CA TRP A 63 -3.08 16.61 2.81
C TRP A 63 -2.60 17.81 3.65
N ASN A 64 -1.29 17.84 3.96
CA ASN A 64 -0.65 18.88 4.74
C ASN A 64 -0.07 20.03 3.89
N GLU A 65 -0.20 19.96 2.55
CA GLU A 65 0.07 21.05 1.59
C GLU A 65 -1.19 21.91 1.38
#